data_AF-A0A6L8HZT5-F1
#
_entry.id   AF-A0A6L8HZT5-F1
#
_cell.length_a   1.000
_cell.length_b   1.000
_cell.length_c   1.000
_cell.angle_alpha   90.00
_cell.angle_beta   90.00
_cell.angle_gamma   90.00
#
_symmetry.space_group_name_H-M   'P 1'
#
loop_
_entity.id
_entity.type
_entity.pdbx_description
1 polymer ?
#
loop_
_entity_poly.entity_id
_entity_poly.type
_entity_poly.pdbx_seq_one_letter_code
_entity_poly.pdbx_strand_id
1 'polypeptide(L)'
;GFGASGRNAGFMLNLHSHGAPKRIDILRRNMKLWESGLSDLRRMAREFRIDCAWDDFGRIYGAAGPDGERQIKKIAETLDELEQEHRWLAQGDMEARIGTRFYGRGLHVAGNALVNPAALMCGIAQSLPQNVTLFEESPVVSLESADGGFTLETPQGSVTADRLVLATGVFLRQFGIASGRYVPMATYASLTAPLTDDELSASGLGEPFGLLASSEYGATIRLTNDRRILFRNLFEFAPNAPAPAQRVLEIGKIHREAMLKRWPGLPSAEFVHCWGGTMAFTWNNGAVFGEYAPNLYAVLASDVSPMTRGAAAGRLLADLMDGRDSELLSLQLGIPGASRLPPRPFLDLGIAARRGLLHFAARSEF
;
A
#
# COMPACT_ATOMS: atom_id res chain seq x y z
N GLY A 1 12.09 3.47 -7.43
CA GLY A 1 10.98 2.92 -6.62
C GLY A 1 11.39 1.87 -5.58
N PHE A 2 12.55 1.99 -4.93
CA PHE A 2 13.09 0.94 -4.03
C PHE A 2 12.29 0.74 -2.72
N GLY A 3 11.54 1.76 -2.26
CA GLY A 3 10.75 1.71 -1.04
C GLY A 3 9.38 1.01 -1.19
N ALA A 4 8.43 1.36 -0.31
CA ALA A 4 7.08 0.80 -0.33
C ALA A 4 6.32 1.05 -1.65
N SER A 5 6.69 2.08 -2.40
CA SER A 5 6.06 2.42 -3.69
C SER A 5 6.29 1.38 -4.77
N GLY A 6 7.48 0.75 -4.88
CA GLY A 6 7.70 -0.32 -5.85
C GLY A 6 7.44 -1.73 -5.33
N ARG A 7 7.37 -1.91 -3.99
CA ARG A 7 7.26 -3.22 -3.32
C ARG A 7 5.85 -3.62 -2.89
N ASN A 8 4.85 -2.76 -3.10
CA ASN A 8 3.48 -3.07 -2.68
C ASN A 8 2.81 -4.08 -3.62
N ALA A 9 1.59 -4.52 -3.28
CA ALA A 9 0.85 -5.49 -4.07
C ALA A 9 0.20 -4.89 -5.34
N GLY A 10 0.39 -3.61 -5.65
CA GLY A 10 -0.11 -2.96 -6.86
C GLY A 10 -1.61 -2.65 -6.90
N PHE A 11 -2.24 -2.43 -5.74
CA PHE A 11 -3.65 -2.00 -5.64
C PHE A 11 -3.75 -0.47 -5.53
N MET A 12 -4.31 0.16 -6.56
CA MET A 12 -4.63 1.59 -6.60
C MET A 12 -6.07 1.75 -6.15
N LEU A 13 -6.27 1.99 -4.86
CA LEU A 13 -7.58 1.99 -4.22
C LEU A 13 -8.10 3.40 -4.05
N ASN A 14 -9.38 3.61 -4.34
CA ASN A 14 -10.10 4.84 -4.03
C ASN A 14 -10.59 4.91 -2.56
N LEU A 15 -10.61 3.77 -1.88
CA LEU A 15 -11.08 3.63 -0.51
C LEU A 15 -10.48 2.36 0.10
N HIS A 16 -10.34 2.34 1.42
CA HIS A 16 -10.07 1.10 2.13
C HIS A 16 -10.85 0.95 3.44
N SER A 17 -11.66 -0.11 3.50
CA SER A 17 -12.58 -0.40 4.59
C SER A 17 -12.27 -1.74 5.29
N HIS A 18 -11.04 -1.94 5.77
CA HIS A 18 -10.80 -2.93 6.82
C HIS A 18 -10.84 -2.27 8.19
N GLY A 19 -11.42 -2.98 9.15
CA GLY A 19 -11.24 -2.72 10.58
C GLY A 19 -12.41 -2.15 11.35
N ALA A 20 -12.08 -1.55 12.50
CA ALA A 20 -13.05 -0.91 13.38
C ALA A 20 -13.89 0.15 12.62
N PRO A 21 -15.16 0.39 13.03
CA PRO A 21 -16.03 1.36 12.37
C PRO A 21 -15.32 2.70 12.24
N LYS A 22 -15.06 3.11 11.00
CA LYS A 22 -14.57 4.45 10.71
C LYS A 22 -15.78 5.34 10.53
N ARG A 23 -15.73 6.56 11.05
CA ARG A 23 -16.84 7.49 10.82
C ARG A 23 -16.94 7.79 9.33
N ILE A 24 -18.18 7.78 8.81
CA ILE A 24 -18.46 7.96 7.39
C ILE A 24 -17.96 9.30 6.84
N ASP A 25 -17.99 10.37 7.64
CA ASP A 25 -17.43 11.69 7.27
C ASP A 25 -15.94 11.59 6.91
N ILE A 26 -15.18 10.82 7.70
CA ILE A 26 -13.74 10.58 7.46
C ILE A 26 -13.55 9.75 6.20
N LEU A 27 -14.37 8.72 6.00
CA LEU A 27 -14.28 7.86 4.81
C LEU A 27 -14.60 8.64 3.53
N ARG A 28 -15.66 9.45 3.51
CA ARG A 28 -16.01 10.30 2.35
C ARG A 28 -14.91 11.29 2.01
N ARG A 29 -14.34 11.95 3.01
CA ARG A 29 -13.19 12.84 2.81
C ARG A 29 -11.99 12.10 2.20
N ASN A 30 -11.64 10.94 2.78
CA ASN A 30 -10.52 10.16 2.31
C ASN A 30 -10.75 9.67 0.88
N MET A 31 -11.98 9.24 0.56
CA MET A 31 -12.36 8.79 -0.77
C MET A 31 -12.13 9.87 -1.82
N LYS A 32 -12.59 11.11 -1.59
CA LYS A 32 -12.32 12.25 -2.48
C LYS A 32 -10.82 12.44 -2.74
N LEU A 33 -10.01 12.41 -1.69
CA LEU A 33 -8.56 12.57 -1.81
C LEU A 33 -7.92 11.44 -2.61
N TRP A 34 -8.30 10.20 -2.32
CA TRP A 34 -7.72 9.01 -2.95
C TRP A 34 -8.16 8.88 -4.40
N GLU A 35 -9.43 9.15 -4.73
CA GLU A 35 -9.92 9.22 -6.11
C GLU A 35 -9.14 10.21 -6.95
N SER A 36 -8.79 11.38 -6.37
CA SER A 36 -7.99 12.39 -7.07
C SER A 36 -6.58 11.88 -7.40
N GLY A 37 -5.95 11.11 -6.52
CA GLY A 37 -4.63 10.54 -6.75
C GLY A 37 -4.65 9.33 -7.69
N LEU A 38 -5.71 8.52 -7.63
CA LEU A 38 -5.93 7.42 -8.58
C LEU A 38 -6.11 7.98 -9.99
N SER A 39 -6.85 9.07 -10.12
CA SER A 39 -7.07 9.76 -11.39
C SER A 39 -5.77 10.34 -11.95
N ASP A 40 -4.93 10.93 -11.11
CA ASP A 40 -3.59 11.39 -11.51
C ASP A 40 -2.71 10.25 -12.02
N LEU A 41 -2.63 9.16 -11.27
CA LEU A 41 -1.84 7.99 -11.67
C LEU A 41 -2.34 7.41 -12.99
N ARG A 42 -3.66 7.29 -13.15
CA ARG A 42 -4.29 6.81 -14.39
C ARG A 42 -3.96 7.73 -15.56
N ARG A 43 -4.05 9.05 -15.36
CA ARG A 43 -3.69 10.05 -16.38
C ARG A 43 -2.22 9.92 -16.76
N MET A 44 -1.31 9.91 -15.80
CA MET A 44 0.14 9.78 -16.06
C MET A 44 0.47 8.47 -16.78
N ALA A 45 -0.11 7.35 -16.36
CA ALA A 45 0.12 6.06 -17.02
C ALA A 45 -0.31 6.08 -18.50
N ARG A 46 -1.44 6.73 -18.82
CA ARG A 46 -1.94 6.86 -20.19
C ARG A 46 -1.13 7.88 -21.02
N GLU A 47 -0.94 9.08 -20.48
CA GLU A 47 -0.27 10.21 -21.13
C GLU A 47 1.16 9.85 -21.52
N PHE A 48 1.90 9.23 -20.59
CA PHE A 48 3.28 8.81 -20.81
C PHE A 48 3.43 7.39 -21.35
N ARG A 49 2.31 6.71 -21.63
CA ARG A 49 2.28 5.33 -22.17
C ARG A 49 3.13 4.37 -21.33
N ILE A 50 3.00 4.45 -20.01
CA ILE A 50 3.77 3.63 -19.06
C ILE A 50 3.23 2.20 -19.10
N ASP A 51 4.09 1.26 -19.54
CA ASP A 51 3.80 -0.17 -19.49
C ASP A 51 3.89 -0.70 -18.04
N CYS A 52 2.80 -0.51 -17.30
CA CYS A 52 2.67 -0.98 -15.92
C CYS A 52 1.53 -1.99 -15.74
N ALA A 53 1.08 -2.63 -16.81
CA ALA A 53 -0.05 -3.57 -16.78
C ALA A 53 -1.26 -3.00 -16.02
N TRP A 54 -1.66 -1.77 -16.35
CA TRP A 54 -2.80 -1.10 -15.73
C TRP A 54 -4.10 -1.82 -16.08
N ASP A 55 -4.87 -2.18 -15.06
CA ASP A 55 -6.16 -2.86 -15.20
C ASP A 55 -7.19 -2.25 -14.24
N ASP A 56 -8.30 -1.74 -14.78
CA ASP A 56 -9.39 -1.13 -14.02
C ASP A 56 -10.40 -2.19 -13.47
N PHE A 57 -10.03 -3.47 -13.44
CA PHE A 57 -10.84 -4.58 -12.91
C PHE A 57 -11.42 -4.33 -11.51
N GLY A 58 -10.72 -3.54 -10.70
CA GLY A 58 -11.13 -3.23 -9.33
C GLY A 58 -10.50 -4.18 -8.29
N ARG A 59 -11.30 -4.59 -7.30
CA ARG A 59 -10.85 -5.51 -6.24
C ARG A 59 -11.97 -6.47 -5.83
N ILE A 60 -11.61 -7.68 -5.43
CA ILE A 60 -12.51 -8.63 -4.78
C ILE A 60 -12.14 -8.71 -3.31
N TYR A 61 -13.12 -8.56 -2.41
CA TYR A 61 -12.96 -9.03 -1.04
C TYR A 61 -13.35 -10.52 -0.96
N GLY A 62 -12.48 -11.36 -0.43
CA GLY A 62 -12.75 -12.78 -0.19
C GLY A 62 -13.06 -13.05 1.29
N ALA A 63 -14.14 -13.80 1.55
CA ALA A 63 -14.51 -14.23 2.90
C ALA A 63 -14.05 -15.67 3.16
N ALA A 64 -13.02 -15.83 4.00
CA ALA A 64 -12.55 -17.12 4.47
C ALA A 64 -13.20 -17.48 5.82
N GLY A 65 -13.98 -18.57 5.84
CA GLY A 65 -14.65 -19.09 7.03
C GLY A 65 -15.68 -18.13 7.67
N PRO A 66 -16.25 -18.52 8.83
CA PRO A 66 -17.34 -17.77 9.47
C PRO A 66 -16.96 -16.34 9.87
N ASP A 67 -15.69 -16.12 10.25
CA ASP A 67 -15.20 -14.80 10.67
C ASP A 67 -15.06 -13.86 9.46
N GLY A 68 -14.63 -14.39 8.31
CA GLY A 68 -14.59 -13.64 7.06
C GLY A 68 -16.00 -13.26 6.57
N GLU A 69 -16.96 -14.17 6.69
CA GLU A 69 -18.36 -13.91 6.31
C GLU A 69 -19.01 -12.79 7.15
N ARG A 70 -18.68 -12.68 8.44
CA ARG A 70 -19.17 -11.56 9.26
C ARG A 70 -18.50 -10.24 8.89
N GLN A 71 -17.21 -10.28 8.55
CA GLN A 71 -16.46 -9.07 8.19
C GLN A 71 -16.86 -8.53 6.82
N ILE A 72 -17.04 -9.39 5.81
CA ILE A 72 -17.42 -8.96 4.47
C ILE A 72 -18.80 -8.27 4.43
N LYS A 73 -19.73 -8.66 5.33
CA LYS A 73 -21.02 -7.97 5.49
C LYS A 73 -20.86 -6.53 5.95
N LYS A 74 -20.01 -6.29 6.96
CA LYS A 74 -19.67 -4.94 7.44
C LYS A 74 -19.01 -4.08 6.36
N ILE A 75 -18.17 -4.71 5.53
CA ILE A 75 -17.57 -4.04 4.37
C ILE A 75 -18.66 -3.58 3.40
N ALA A 76 -19.61 -4.45 3.06
CA ALA A 76 -20.71 -4.09 2.18
C ALA A 76 -21.59 -2.98 2.76
N GLU A 77 -21.98 -3.07 4.04
CA GLU A 77 -22.73 -2.02 4.74
C GLU A 77 -22.01 -0.66 4.64
N THR A 78 -20.69 -0.64 4.83
CA THR A 78 -19.90 0.59 4.69
C THR A 78 -19.87 1.10 3.25
N LEU A 79 -19.81 0.20 2.26
CA LEU A 79 -19.82 0.58 0.85
C LEU A 79 -21.19 1.10 0.42
N ASP A 80 -22.29 0.54 0.93
CA ASP A 80 -23.65 1.05 0.75
C ASP A 80 -23.78 2.48 1.29
N GLU A 81 -23.30 2.75 2.52
CA GLU A 81 -23.32 4.09 3.13
C GLU A 81 -22.46 5.13 2.38
N LEU A 82 -21.47 4.66 1.62
CA LEU A 82 -20.58 5.48 0.78
C LEU A 82 -21.03 5.53 -0.68
N GLU A 83 -22.16 4.90 -1.02
CA GLU A 83 -22.70 4.83 -2.38
C GLU A 83 -21.66 4.27 -3.38
N GLN A 84 -20.84 3.32 -2.91
CA GLN A 84 -19.81 2.67 -3.71
C GLN A 84 -20.38 1.42 -4.37
N GLU A 85 -20.36 1.41 -5.71
CA GLU A 85 -20.84 0.28 -6.50
C GLU A 85 -20.07 -1.00 -6.15
N HIS A 86 -20.83 -2.04 -5.80
CA HIS A 86 -20.29 -3.35 -5.50
C HIS A 86 -21.27 -4.46 -5.83
N ARG A 87 -20.75 -5.66 -6.06
CA ARG A 87 -21.52 -6.86 -6.43
C ARG A 87 -21.12 -8.04 -5.55
N TRP A 88 -22.10 -8.70 -4.96
CA TRP A 88 -21.89 -9.98 -4.27
C TRP A 88 -21.51 -11.07 -5.27
N LEU A 89 -20.52 -11.89 -4.89
CA LEU A 89 -20.13 -13.09 -5.61
C LEU A 89 -20.46 -14.31 -4.75
N ALA A 90 -21.26 -15.23 -5.28
CA ALA A 90 -21.50 -16.52 -4.61
C ALA A 90 -20.22 -17.38 -4.68
N GLN A 91 -20.16 -18.47 -3.90
CA GLN A 91 -18.99 -19.36 -3.91
C GLN A 91 -18.65 -19.87 -5.31
N GLY A 92 -19.65 -20.21 -6.13
CA GLY A 92 -19.45 -20.66 -7.50
C GLY A 92 -18.84 -19.58 -8.40
N ASP A 93 -19.30 -18.32 -8.29
CA ASP A 93 -18.73 -17.20 -9.04
C ASP A 93 -17.30 -16.88 -8.60
N MET A 94 -17.02 -17.02 -7.29
CA MET A 94 -15.67 -16.92 -6.75
C MET A 94 -14.79 -18.03 -7.33
N GLU A 95 -15.20 -19.29 -7.25
CA GLU A 95 -14.45 -20.42 -7.78
C GLU A 95 -14.17 -20.26 -9.27
N ALA A 96 -15.16 -19.87 -10.07
CA ALA A 96 -14.99 -19.59 -11.49
C ALA A 96 -14.00 -18.43 -11.75
N ARG A 97 -13.95 -17.43 -10.86
CA ARG A 97 -13.12 -16.23 -11.05
C ARG A 97 -11.67 -16.40 -10.60
N ILE A 98 -11.46 -17.11 -9.48
CA ILE A 98 -10.17 -17.19 -8.78
C ILE A 98 -9.67 -18.64 -8.60
N GLY A 99 -10.36 -19.64 -9.15
CA GLY A 99 -9.91 -21.03 -9.17
C GLY A 99 -9.94 -21.75 -7.81
N THR A 100 -10.66 -21.23 -6.81
CA THR A 100 -10.67 -21.85 -5.48
C THR A 100 -11.98 -21.69 -4.73
N ARG A 101 -12.33 -22.74 -3.97
CA ARG A 101 -13.48 -22.77 -3.04
C ARG A 101 -13.14 -22.31 -1.62
N PHE A 102 -11.88 -21.96 -1.37
CA PHE A 102 -11.40 -21.51 -0.07
C PHE A 102 -12.21 -20.32 0.49
N TYR A 103 -12.70 -19.47 -0.41
CA TYR A 103 -13.55 -18.33 -0.08
C TYR A 103 -15.03 -18.69 -0.29
N GLY A 104 -15.82 -18.68 0.78
CA GLY A 104 -17.24 -19.03 0.72
C GLY A 104 -18.12 -17.97 0.05
N ARG A 105 -17.64 -16.73 0.02
CA ARG A 105 -18.32 -15.59 -0.62
C ARG A 105 -17.31 -14.52 -1.00
N GLY A 106 -17.67 -13.69 -1.96
CA GLY A 106 -16.90 -12.50 -2.30
C GLY A 106 -17.74 -11.25 -2.48
N LEU A 107 -17.05 -10.11 -2.55
CA LEU A 107 -17.62 -8.81 -2.83
C LEU A 107 -16.70 -8.10 -3.82
N HIS A 108 -17.15 -7.99 -5.07
CA HIS A 108 -16.42 -7.27 -6.11
C HIS A 108 -16.75 -5.78 -6.02
N VAL A 109 -15.72 -4.94 -6.00
CA VAL A 109 -15.84 -3.48 -5.88
C VAL A 109 -15.09 -2.84 -7.04
N ALA A 110 -15.83 -2.05 -7.84
CA ALA A 110 -15.30 -1.32 -8.99
C ALA A 110 -14.50 -0.08 -8.55
N GLY A 111 -14.08 0.75 -9.51
CA GLY A 111 -13.47 2.06 -9.25
C GLY A 111 -12.03 2.04 -8.74
N ASN A 112 -11.35 0.88 -8.78
CA ASN A 112 -9.93 0.73 -8.42
C ASN A 112 -9.12 0.23 -9.61
N ALA A 113 -7.80 0.25 -9.50
CA ALA A 113 -6.93 -0.36 -10.50
C ALA A 113 -5.89 -1.30 -9.89
N LEU A 114 -5.43 -2.24 -10.71
CA LEU A 114 -4.28 -3.09 -10.49
C LEU A 114 -3.15 -2.65 -11.43
N VAL A 115 -1.92 -2.65 -10.93
CA VAL A 115 -0.73 -2.28 -11.70
C VAL A 115 0.48 -3.14 -11.29
N ASN A 116 1.51 -3.22 -12.13
CA ASN A 116 2.87 -3.50 -11.68
C ASN A 116 3.44 -2.21 -11.06
N PRO A 117 3.59 -2.14 -9.71
CA PRO A 117 3.95 -0.89 -9.05
C PRO A 117 5.40 -0.49 -9.31
N ALA A 118 6.32 -1.44 -9.48
CA ALA A 118 7.71 -1.13 -9.82
C ALA A 118 7.79 -0.52 -11.22
N ALA A 119 7.10 -1.12 -12.20
CA ALA A 119 7.04 -0.59 -13.55
C ALA A 119 6.39 0.80 -13.62
N LEU A 120 5.30 1.04 -12.86
CA LEU A 120 4.68 2.36 -12.76
C LEU A 120 5.67 3.41 -12.24
N MET A 121 6.38 3.12 -11.15
CA MET A 121 7.35 4.06 -10.58
C MET A 121 8.53 4.32 -11.51
N CYS A 122 9.04 3.30 -12.20
CA CYS A 122 10.10 3.47 -13.19
C CYS A 122 9.63 4.30 -14.39
N GLY A 123 8.42 4.04 -14.89
CA GLY A 123 7.85 4.81 -15.99
C GLY A 123 7.61 6.27 -15.63
N ILE A 124 7.14 6.58 -14.42
CA ILE A 124 7.01 7.97 -13.94
C ILE A 124 8.38 8.65 -13.89
N ALA A 125 9.41 7.97 -13.36
CA ALA A 125 10.77 8.52 -13.30
C ALA A 125 11.37 8.78 -14.69
N GLN A 126 11.10 7.91 -15.66
CA GLN A 126 11.52 8.09 -17.06
C GLN A 126 10.75 9.20 -17.79
N SER A 127 9.60 9.60 -17.24
CA SER A 127 8.72 10.64 -17.83
C SER A 127 8.92 12.01 -17.18
N LEU A 128 9.95 12.18 -16.36
CA LEU A 128 10.26 13.46 -15.74
C LEU A 128 10.58 14.51 -16.82
N PRO A 129 10.09 15.76 -16.66
CA PRO A 129 10.33 16.81 -17.64
C PRO A 129 11.79 17.26 -17.63
N GLN A 130 12.23 17.92 -18.71
CA GLN A 130 13.63 18.31 -18.92
C GLN A 130 14.21 19.23 -17.83
N ASN A 131 13.37 19.93 -17.07
CA ASN A 131 13.77 20.80 -15.97
C ASN A 131 13.91 20.07 -14.62
N VAL A 132 13.72 18.75 -14.59
CA VAL A 132 13.90 17.92 -13.40
C VAL A 132 15.10 17.00 -13.58
N THR A 133 16.05 17.09 -12.66
CA THR A 133 17.20 16.18 -12.60
C THR A 133 16.97 15.11 -11.56
N LEU A 134 17.08 13.84 -11.97
CA LEU A 134 16.97 12.69 -11.08
C LEU A 134 18.37 12.17 -10.72
N PHE A 135 18.67 12.17 -9.42
CA PHE A 135 19.85 11.51 -8.87
C PHE A 135 19.43 10.22 -8.15
N GLU A 136 19.81 9.08 -8.71
CA GLU A 136 19.62 7.78 -8.08
C GLU A 136 20.88 7.35 -7.32
N GLU A 137 20.75 6.36 -6.43
CA GLU A 137 21.86 5.82 -5.62
C GLU A 137 22.66 6.89 -4.84
N SER A 138 22.01 8.02 -4.56
CA SER A 138 22.59 9.21 -3.91
C SER A 138 21.94 9.46 -2.55
N PRO A 139 22.18 8.61 -1.54
CA PRO A 139 21.54 8.75 -0.25
C PRO A 139 22.01 10.04 0.44
N VAL A 140 21.07 10.85 0.92
CA VAL A 140 21.36 11.98 1.80
C VAL A 140 21.76 11.45 3.16
N VAL A 141 23.00 11.74 3.58
CA VAL A 141 23.58 11.28 4.85
C VAL A 141 23.64 12.38 5.91
N SER A 142 23.61 13.64 5.51
CA SER A 142 23.47 14.80 6.39
C SER A 142 22.55 15.85 5.76
N LEU A 143 21.81 16.55 6.61
CA LEU A 143 20.98 17.69 6.25
C LEU A 143 21.28 18.83 7.22
N GLU A 144 21.80 19.93 6.68
CA GLU A 144 22.05 21.16 7.41
C GLU A 144 21.16 22.27 6.89
N SER A 145 20.68 23.13 7.80
CA SER A 145 19.94 24.35 7.45
C SER A 145 20.71 25.54 7.99
N ALA A 146 21.09 26.45 7.10
CA ALA A 146 21.86 27.66 7.39
C ALA A 146 21.36 28.79 6.48
N ASP A 147 21.29 30.01 7.01
CA ASP A 147 20.99 31.25 6.26
C ASP A 147 19.74 31.21 5.36
N GLY A 148 18.73 30.42 5.74
CA GLY A 148 17.47 30.29 4.99
C GLY A 148 17.49 29.27 3.85
N GLY A 149 18.59 28.53 3.67
CA GLY A 149 18.73 27.44 2.72
C GLY A 149 18.98 26.08 3.39
N PHE A 150 19.12 25.06 2.56
CA PHE A 150 19.42 23.68 2.94
C PHE A 150 20.64 23.17 2.20
N THR A 151 21.54 22.50 2.91
CA THR A 151 22.66 21.75 2.33
C THR A 151 22.46 20.27 2.62
N LEU A 152 22.39 19.47 1.56
CA LEU A 152 22.24 18.02 1.62
C LEU A 152 23.58 17.38 1.23
N GLU A 153 24.17 16.64 2.16
CA GLU A 153 25.40 15.89 1.90
C GLU A 153 25.07 14.47 1.47
N THR A 154 25.78 13.99 0.47
CA THR A 154 25.77 12.60 -0.01
C THR A 154 27.19 12.05 -0.01
N PRO A 155 27.40 10.73 -0.11
CA PRO A 155 28.75 10.16 -0.18
C PRO A 155 29.60 10.68 -1.36
N GLN A 156 28.97 11.23 -2.40
CA GLN A 156 29.63 11.63 -3.65
C GLN A 156 29.68 13.15 -3.86
N GLY A 157 29.13 13.93 -2.93
CA GLY A 157 29.06 15.39 -3.04
C GLY A 157 27.85 15.97 -2.33
N SER A 158 27.55 17.24 -2.56
CA SER A 158 26.47 17.97 -1.90
C SER A 158 25.55 18.70 -2.87
N VAL A 159 24.33 18.97 -2.41
CA VAL A 159 23.32 19.77 -3.12
C VAL A 159 22.79 20.84 -2.18
N THR A 160 22.70 22.08 -2.67
CA THR A 160 22.04 23.18 -1.95
C THR A 160 20.66 23.46 -2.54
N ALA A 161 19.72 23.87 -1.69
CA ALA A 161 18.36 24.20 -2.11
C ALA A 161 17.74 25.29 -1.22
N ASP A 162 16.94 26.18 -1.82
CA ASP A 162 16.17 27.18 -1.09
C ASP A 162 14.91 26.59 -0.46
N ARG A 163 14.36 25.54 -1.07
CA ARG A 163 13.17 24.81 -0.61
C ARG A 163 13.45 23.30 -0.61
N LEU A 164 13.03 22.62 0.45
CA LEU A 164 13.24 21.20 0.64
C LEU A 164 11.92 20.46 0.86
N VAL A 165 11.71 19.38 0.12
CA VAL A 165 10.60 18.43 0.32
C VAL A 165 11.15 17.08 0.77
N LEU A 166 10.79 16.66 1.97
CA LEU A 166 11.10 15.34 2.50
C LEU A 166 9.96 14.36 2.21
N ALA A 167 10.18 13.46 1.24
CA ALA A 167 9.26 12.38 0.87
C ALA A 167 9.89 10.98 1.09
N THR A 168 10.68 10.84 2.16
CA THR A 168 11.56 9.69 2.42
C THR A 168 10.88 8.52 3.15
N GLY A 169 9.55 8.50 3.21
CA GLY A 169 8.79 7.41 3.83
C GLY A 169 9.13 7.21 5.30
N VAL A 170 9.38 5.96 5.72
CA VAL A 170 9.69 5.63 7.12
C VAL A 170 11.00 6.22 7.63
N PHE A 171 11.83 6.80 6.74
CA PHE A 171 13.09 7.45 7.08
C PHE A 171 12.92 8.91 7.50
N LEU A 172 11.71 9.50 7.42
CA LEU A 172 11.45 10.87 7.88
C LEU A 172 11.94 11.15 9.30
N ARG A 173 11.81 10.17 10.21
CA ARG A 173 12.30 10.27 11.59
C ARG A 173 13.80 10.54 11.72
N GLN A 174 14.60 10.15 10.73
CA GLN A 174 16.06 10.41 10.71
C GLN A 174 16.35 11.90 10.52
N PHE A 175 15.44 12.63 9.89
CA PHE A 175 15.49 14.09 9.72
C PHE A 175 14.77 14.84 10.85
N GLY A 176 14.47 14.17 11.97
CA GLY A 176 13.69 14.74 13.08
C GLY A 176 12.19 14.94 12.78
N ILE A 177 11.74 14.68 11.55
CA ILE A 177 10.35 14.85 11.15
C ILE A 177 9.52 13.65 11.59
N ALA A 178 8.37 13.94 12.22
CA ALA A 178 7.42 12.94 12.69
C ALA A 178 8.01 11.84 13.59
N SER A 179 9.13 12.13 14.28
CA SER A 179 9.75 11.22 15.23
C SER A 179 8.77 10.87 16.36
N GLY A 180 8.60 9.56 16.60
CA GLY A 180 7.64 9.05 17.59
C GLY A 180 6.17 9.29 17.23
N ARG A 181 5.82 9.54 15.96
CA ARG A 181 4.41 9.72 15.50
C ARG A 181 3.87 8.58 14.64
N TYR A 182 4.72 7.65 14.23
CA TYR A 182 4.32 6.47 13.47
C TYR A 182 5.10 5.21 13.88
N VAL A 183 4.45 4.07 13.76
CA VAL A 183 5.01 2.73 14.00
C VAL A 183 5.43 2.13 12.65
N PRO A 184 6.72 1.81 12.45
CA PRO A 184 7.15 1.07 11.27
C PRO A 184 6.73 -0.39 11.38
N MET A 185 6.01 -0.87 10.36
CA MET A 185 5.55 -2.25 10.24
C MET A 185 6.06 -2.81 8.91
N ALA A 186 6.66 -4.00 8.94
CA ALA A 186 7.01 -4.76 7.75
C ALA A 186 5.82 -5.60 7.28
N THR A 187 5.65 -5.70 5.97
CA THR A 187 4.84 -6.72 5.32
C THR A 187 5.66 -7.37 4.22
N TYR A 188 5.32 -8.60 3.87
CA TYR A 188 6.11 -9.40 2.96
C TYR A 188 5.26 -9.87 1.80
N ALA A 189 5.89 -9.99 0.64
CA ALA A 189 5.26 -10.51 -0.54
C ALA A 189 6.15 -11.55 -1.21
N SER A 190 5.51 -12.48 -1.91
CA SER A 190 6.12 -13.50 -2.73
C SER A 190 5.46 -13.52 -4.11
N LEU A 191 6.24 -13.81 -5.14
CA LEU A 191 5.78 -13.84 -6.53
C LEU A 191 6.28 -15.11 -7.21
N THR A 192 5.38 -15.82 -7.89
CA THR A 192 5.74 -17.05 -8.61
C THR A 192 6.50 -16.75 -9.90
N ALA A 193 7.10 -17.79 -10.47
CA ALA A 193 7.33 -17.82 -11.91
C ALA A 193 5.99 -17.66 -12.66
N PRO A 194 6.00 -17.25 -13.95
CA PRO A 194 4.79 -17.34 -14.76
C PRO A 194 4.27 -18.78 -14.74
N LEU A 195 2.99 -18.95 -14.44
CA LEU A 195 2.36 -20.26 -14.43
C LEU A 195 2.30 -20.82 -15.85
N THR A 196 2.57 -22.11 -15.97
CA THR A 196 2.38 -22.86 -17.22
C THR A 196 0.89 -23.03 -17.54
N ASP A 197 0.56 -23.38 -18.79
CA ASP A 197 -0.83 -23.68 -19.18
C ASP A 197 -1.43 -24.86 -18.39
N ASP A 198 -0.60 -25.86 -18.07
CA ASP A 198 -1.00 -26.99 -17.23
C ASP A 198 -1.31 -26.54 -15.80
N GLU A 199 -0.49 -25.65 -15.23
CA GLU A 199 -0.72 -25.09 -13.89
C GLU A 199 -1.99 -24.21 -13.84
N LEU A 200 -2.22 -23.38 -14.86
CA LEU A 200 -3.45 -22.58 -14.96
C LEU A 200 -4.69 -23.48 -15.04
N SER A 201 -4.62 -24.52 -15.87
CA SER A 201 -5.71 -25.49 -16.04
C SER A 201 -5.97 -26.28 -14.75
N ALA A 202 -4.92 -26.75 -14.07
CA ALA A 202 -5.02 -27.51 -12.82
C ALA A 202 -5.52 -26.67 -11.63
N SER A 203 -5.27 -25.35 -11.65
CA SER A 203 -5.69 -24.42 -10.59
C SER A 203 -7.05 -23.77 -10.84
N GLY A 204 -7.59 -23.86 -12.06
CA GLY A 204 -8.80 -23.11 -12.44
C GLY A 204 -8.58 -21.59 -12.49
N LEU A 205 -7.32 -21.13 -12.49
CA LEU A 205 -6.98 -19.73 -12.63
C LEU A 205 -7.12 -19.31 -14.09
N GLY A 206 -8.02 -18.35 -14.35
CA GLY A 206 -8.27 -17.81 -15.69
C GLY A 206 -7.72 -16.40 -15.85
N GLU A 207 -8.58 -15.41 -15.62
CA GLU A 207 -8.27 -14.00 -15.84
C GLU A 207 -7.50 -13.35 -14.68
N PRO A 208 -6.63 -12.36 -14.92
CA PRO A 208 -5.95 -11.59 -13.87
C PRO A 208 -6.93 -11.03 -12.85
N PHE A 209 -6.63 -11.08 -11.56
CA PHE A 209 -7.49 -10.53 -10.52
C PHE A 209 -6.70 -9.95 -9.37
N GLY A 210 -7.39 -9.17 -8.53
CA GLY A 210 -6.90 -8.72 -7.23
C GLY A 210 -7.88 -9.07 -6.13
N LEU A 211 -7.40 -9.86 -5.16
CA LEU A 211 -8.15 -10.30 -4.00
C LEU A 211 -7.55 -9.70 -2.72
N LEU A 212 -8.41 -9.09 -1.91
CA LEU A 212 -8.12 -8.66 -0.55
C LEU A 212 -8.91 -9.58 0.40
N ALA A 213 -8.30 -10.06 1.46
CA ALA A 213 -9.06 -10.72 2.52
C ALA A 213 -10.11 -9.79 3.11
N SER A 214 -11.22 -10.31 3.61
CA SER A 214 -12.19 -9.50 4.37
C SER A 214 -11.64 -8.99 5.72
N SER A 215 -10.52 -9.56 6.19
CA SER A 215 -9.87 -9.20 7.46
C SER A 215 -8.64 -8.32 7.28
N GLU A 216 -8.35 -7.45 8.26
CA GLU A 216 -7.22 -6.51 8.25
C GLU A 216 -5.86 -7.20 7.99
N TYR A 217 -5.69 -8.45 8.45
CA TYR A 217 -4.41 -9.20 8.43
C TYR A 217 -4.47 -10.44 7.53
N GLY A 218 -5.51 -10.57 6.71
CA GLY A 218 -5.58 -11.68 5.77
C GLY A 218 -4.73 -11.44 4.51
N ALA A 219 -4.71 -12.44 3.64
CA ALA A 219 -3.88 -12.41 2.45
C ALA A 219 -4.37 -11.35 1.43
N THR A 220 -3.42 -10.63 0.83
CA THR A 220 -3.61 -9.90 -0.41
C THR A 220 -3.03 -10.75 -1.53
N ILE A 221 -3.85 -11.11 -2.52
CA ILE A 221 -3.45 -12.01 -3.60
C ILE A 221 -3.74 -11.36 -4.95
N ARG A 222 -2.88 -11.61 -5.93
CA ARG A 222 -3.17 -11.29 -7.34
C ARG A 222 -2.77 -12.42 -8.25
N LEU A 223 -3.53 -12.59 -9.33
CA LEU A 223 -3.02 -13.15 -10.56
C LEU A 223 -2.67 -11.97 -11.48
N THR A 224 -1.41 -11.87 -11.88
CA THR A 224 -0.93 -10.79 -12.76
C THR A 224 -1.21 -11.12 -14.23
N ASN A 225 -1.14 -10.10 -15.10
CA ASN A 225 -1.36 -10.23 -16.54
C ASN A 225 -0.35 -11.18 -17.21
N ASP A 226 0.85 -11.30 -16.65
CA ASP A 226 1.88 -12.26 -17.06
C ASP A 226 1.80 -13.60 -16.29
N ARG A 227 0.61 -13.93 -15.76
CA ARG A 227 0.26 -15.23 -15.17
C ARG A 227 1.07 -15.59 -13.92
N ARG A 228 1.36 -14.63 -13.05
CA ARG A 228 2.05 -14.89 -11.76
C ARG A 228 1.11 -14.72 -10.59
N ILE A 229 1.26 -15.55 -9.57
CA ILE A 229 0.59 -15.37 -8.30
C ILE A 229 1.46 -14.48 -7.42
N LEU A 230 0.97 -13.27 -7.12
CA LEU A 230 1.51 -12.43 -6.05
C LEU A 230 0.75 -12.76 -4.77
N PHE A 231 1.48 -13.15 -3.73
CA PHE A 231 0.93 -13.44 -2.42
C PHE A 231 1.59 -12.53 -1.39
N ARG A 232 0.80 -11.69 -0.71
CA ARG A 232 1.28 -10.79 0.34
C ARG A 232 0.48 -11.03 1.61
N ASN A 233 1.18 -11.30 2.69
CA ASN A 233 0.57 -11.48 4.01
C ASN A 233 1.59 -11.09 5.10
N LEU A 234 1.15 -11.19 6.35
CA LEU A 234 1.90 -10.97 7.58
C LEU A 234 2.31 -9.51 7.79
N PHE A 235 2.12 -9.07 9.04
CA PHE A 235 2.54 -7.76 9.51
C PHE A 235 3.40 -7.93 10.75
N GLU A 236 4.64 -7.47 10.66
CA GLU A 236 5.61 -7.55 11.74
C GLU A 236 6.04 -6.17 12.18
N PHE A 237 6.21 -5.97 13.49
CA PHE A 237 6.80 -4.74 13.97
C PHE A 237 8.26 -4.66 13.51
N ALA A 238 8.60 -3.58 12.81
CA ALA A 238 9.88 -3.45 12.12
C ALA A 238 10.62 -2.17 12.53
N PRO A 239 11.05 -2.05 13.80
CA PRO A 239 11.78 -0.87 14.27
C PRO A 239 13.09 -0.64 13.50
N ASN A 240 13.70 -1.73 13.00
CA ASN A 240 15.03 -1.77 12.36
C ASN A 240 14.94 -2.22 10.89
N ALA A 241 13.98 -1.71 10.12
CA ALA A 241 13.87 -2.00 8.69
C ALA A 241 15.16 -1.68 7.91
N PRO A 242 15.49 -2.43 6.83
CA PRO A 242 14.74 -3.56 6.26
C PRO A 242 14.90 -4.88 7.05
N ALA A 243 14.00 -5.83 6.83
CA ALA A 243 14.07 -7.16 7.45
C ALA A 243 15.28 -7.96 6.92
N PRO A 244 15.91 -8.83 7.75
CA PRO A 244 17.00 -9.70 7.30
C PRO A 244 16.56 -10.65 6.17
N ALA A 245 17.47 -10.97 5.24
CA ALA A 245 17.18 -11.87 4.12
C ALA A 245 16.67 -13.24 4.56
N GLN A 246 17.23 -13.79 5.65
CA GLN A 246 16.79 -15.06 6.23
C GLN A 246 15.29 -15.03 6.62
N ARG A 247 14.83 -13.92 7.21
CA ARG A 247 13.42 -13.76 7.57
C ARG A 247 12.54 -13.76 6.33
N VAL A 248 12.96 -13.08 5.27
CA VAL A 248 12.22 -13.04 4.00
C VAL A 248 12.06 -14.45 3.40
N LEU A 249 13.08 -15.30 3.47
CA LEU A 249 13.01 -16.70 3.00
C LEU A 249 12.04 -17.55 3.83
N GLU A 250 12.04 -17.38 5.16
CA GLU A 250 11.08 -18.06 6.04
C GLU A 250 9.63 -17.67 5.71
N ILE A 251 9.39 -16.38 5.48
CA ILE A 251 8.06 -15.92 5.09
C ILE A 251 7.64 -16.48 3.71
N GLY A 252 8.58 -16.63 2.78
CA GLY A 252 8.31 -17.28 1.50
C GLY A 252 7.75 -18.71 1.65
N LYS A 253 8.25 -19.49 2.63
CA LYS A 253 7.72 -20.82 2.94
C LYS A 253 6.29 -20.75 3.49
N ILE A 254 6.02 -19.81 4.39
CA ILE A 254 4.66 -19.61 4.94
C ILE A 254 3.69 -19.19 3.85
N HIS A 255 4.08 -18.29 2.95
CA HIS A 255 3.26 -17.94 1.79
C HIS A 255 3.00 -19.16 0.91
N ARG A 256 3.99 -20.03 0.72
CA ARG A 256 3.84 -21.23 -0.13
C ARG A 256 2.81 -22.18 0.46
N GLU A 257 2.88 -22.44 1.76
CA GLU A 257 1.89 -23.26 2.47
C GLU A 257 0.48 -22.65 2.34
N ALA A 258 0.35 -21.34 2.54
CA ALA A 258 -0.92 -20.64 2.41
C ALA A 258 -1.47 -20.65 0.97
N MET A 259 -0.59 -20.56 -0.03
CA MET A 259 -0.96 -20.67 -1.45
C MET A 259 -1.47 -22.07 -1.77
N LEU A 260 -0.79 -23.12 -1.33
CA LEU A 260 -1.18 -24.52 -1.58
C LEU A 260 -2.50 -24.89 -0.88
N LYS A 261 -2.84 -24.26 0.25
CA LYS A 261 -4.16 -24.39 0.88
C LYS A 261 -5.29 -23.86 0.00
N ARG A 262 -5.03 -22.84 -0.84
CA ARG A 262 -6.01 -22.23 -1.75
C ARG A 262 -6.05 -22.95 -3.10
N TRP A 263 -4.88 -23.31 -3.63
CA TRP A 263 -4.75 -24.03 -4.90
C TRP A 263 -3.92 -25.30 -4.72
N PRO A 264 -4.52 -26.39 -4.23
CA PRO A 264 -3.83 -27.68 -4.07
C PRO A 264 -3.29 -28.25 -5.40
N GLY A 265 -3.87 -27.84 -6.53
CA GLY A 265 -3.45 -28.20 -7.88
C GLY A 265 -2.16 -27.52 -8.37
N LEU A 266 -1.49 -26.71 -7.55
CA LEU A 266 -0.24 -26.01 -7.89
C LEU A 266 0.99 -26.47 -7.08
N PRO A 267 1.25 -27.79 -6.90
CA PRO A 267 2.39 -28.24 -6.10
C PRO A 267 3.74 -27.83 -6.70
N SER A 268 3.83 -27.68 -8.02
CA SER A 268 5.05 -27.27 -8.74
C SER A 268 5.30 -25.76 -8.77
N ALA A 269 4.27 -24.93 -8.53
CA ALA A 269 4.40 -23.49 -8.67
C ALA A 269 5.28 -22.92 -7.54
N GLU A 270 6.50 -22.49 -7.84
CA GLU A 270 7.44 -21.96 -6.84
C GLU A 270 7.43 -20.43 -6.78
N PHE A 271 7.62 -19.90 -5.57
CA PHE A 271 7.92 -18.48 -5.39
C PHE A 271 9.39 -18.21 -5.72
N VAL A 272 9.63 -17.60 -6.88
CA VAL A 272 10.97 -17.23 -7.37
C VAL A 272 11.44 -15.88 -6.83
N HIS A 273 10.52 -15.06 -6.30
CA HIS A 273 10.85 -13.82 -5.62
C HIS A 273 10.12 -13.73 -4.28
N CYS A 274 10.83 -13.28 -3.25
CA CYS A 274 10.28 -12.94 -1.94
C CYS A 274 10.93 -11.64 -1.46
N TRP A 275 10.17 -10.71 -0.92
CA TRP A 275 10.69 -9.44 -0.42
C TRP A 275 9.89 -8.90 0.76
N GLY A 276 10.51 -7.98 1.51
CA GLY A 276 9.88 -7.19 2.56
C GLY A 276 9.76 -5.71 2.18
N GLY A 277 8.67 -5.09 2.60
CA GLY A 277 8.45 -3.65 2.51
C GLY A 277 8.08 -3.09 3.88
N THR A 278 8.52 -1.87 4.19
CA THR A 278 8.20 -1.21 5.46
C THR A 278 7.22 -0.08 5.21
N MET A 279 6.15 -0.08 5.99
CA MET A 279 5.10 0.92 6.01
C MET A 279 5.13 1.61 7.37
N ALA A 280 4.64 2.84 7.42
CA ALA A 280 4.42 3.57 8.66
C ALA A 280 2.94 3.62 8.98
N PHE A 281 2.59 3.42 10.26
CA PHE A 281 1.23 3.51 10.76
C PHE A 281 1.15 4.58 11.84
N THR A 282 0.30 5.58 11.65
CA THR A 282 0.01 6.59 12.67
C THR A 282 -1.11 6.10 13.59
N TRP A 283 -1.03 6.39 14.89
CA TRP A 283 -2.02 5.93 15.87
C TRP A 283 -3.45 6.45 15.60
N ASN A 284 -3.58 7.73 15.24
CA ASN A 284 -4.86 8.41 15.04
C ASN A 284 -5.29 8.52 13.58
N ASN A 285 -4.65 7.77 12.65
CA ASN A 285 -4.77 7.97 11.20
C ASN A 285 -4.46 9.42 10.76
N GLY A 286 -3.64 10.13 11.53
CA GLY A 286 -3.30 11.52 11.28
C GLY A 286 -2.30 11.70 10.14
N ALA A 287 -2.29 12.88 9.54
CA ALA A 287 -1.40 13.20 8.44
C ALA A 287 0.00 13.60 8.93
N VAL A 288 1.00 13.29 8.10
CA VAL A 288 2.32 13.93 8.10
C VAL A 288 2.42 14.57 6.71
N PHE A 289 2.07 15.85 6.66
CA PHE A 289 1.87 16.61 5.43
C PHE A 289 1.96 18.10 5.75
N GLY A 290 2.69 18.85 4.93
CA GLY A 290 2.76 20.31 5.00
C GLY A 290 4.14 20.84 5.34
N GLU A 291 4.19 22.10 5.75
CA GLU A 291 5.41 22.81 6.13
C GLU A 291 5.74 22.54 7.61
N TYR A 292 7.00 22.16 7.89
CA TYR A 292 7.51 21.81 9.21
C TYR A 292 8.49 22.87 9.76
N ALA A 293 9.13 23.63 8.87
CA ALA A 293 9.92 24.82 9.15
C ALA A 293 9.90 25.69 7.87
N PRO A 294 10.29 26.98 7.91
CA PRO A 294 10.31 27.83 6.72
C PRO A 294 11.00 27.13 5.54
N ASN A 295 10.27 26.96 4.43
CA ASN A 295 10.72 26.28 3.21
C ASN A 295 11.06 24.78 3.35
N LEU A 296 10.79 24.16 4.50
CA LEU A 296 10.95 22.73 4.76
C LEU A 296 9.59 22.05 4.83
N TYR A 297 9.29 21.24 3.81
CA TYR A 297 8.05 20.50 3.69
C TYR A 297 8.30 19.01 3.89
N ALA A 298 7.29 18.29 4.39
CA ALA A 298 7.36 16.84 4.44
C ALA A 298 6.02 16.19 4.13
N VAL A 299 6.08 14.98 3.57
CA VAL A 299 4.92 14.16 3.26
C VAL A 299 5.19 12.69 3.53
N LEU A 300 4.24 12.04 4.20
CA LEU A 300 4.22 10.61 4.41
C LEU A 300 2.85 10.05 3.99
N ALA A 301 2.84 9.35 2.85
CA ALA A 301 1.73 8.49 2.47
C ALA A 301 2.08 7.06 2.89
N SER A 302 1.67 6.66 4.08
CA SER A 302 1.99 5.34 4.61
C SER A 302 0.80 4.70 5.31
N ASP A 303 0.46 3.49 4.86
CA ASP A 303 -0.55 2.54 5.34
C ASP A 303 -1.14 1.80 4.11
N VAL A 304 -2.38 2.06 3.75
CA VAL A 304 -3.12 1.42 2.67
C VAL A 304 -3.14 2.31 1.43
N SER A 305 -2.91 1.68 0.28
CA SER A 305 -2.78 2.32 -1.03
C SER A 305 -1.88 3.57 -1.02
N PRO A 306 -0.62 3.41 -0.58
CA PRO A 306 0.31 4.53 -0.42
C PRO A 306 0.60 5.25 -1.74
N MET A 307 0.46 4.59 -2.90
CA MET A 307 0.67 5.23 -4.19
C MET A 307 -0.46 6.18 -4.57
N THR A 308 -1.71 5.74 -4.46
CA THR A 308 -2.88 6.59 -4.69
C THR A 308 -2.86 7.83 -3.78
N ARG A 309 -2.61 7.61 -2.48
CA ARG A 309 -2.47 8.70 -1.52
C ARG A 309 -1.27 9.59 -1.79
N GLY A 310 -0.14 8.98 -2.14
CA GLY A 310 1.13 9.68 -2.40
C GLY A 310 1.04 10.59 -3.62
N ALA A 311 0.34 10.16 -4.68
CA ALA A 311 0.09 10.99 -5.85
C ALA A 311 -0.72 12.24 -5.50
N ALA A 312 -1.85 12.05 -4.82
CA ALA A 312 -2.67 13.18 -4.35
C ALA A 312 -1.89 14.10 -3.42
N ALA A 313 -1.23 13.55 -2.39
CA ALA A 313 -0.46 14.33 -1.44
C ALA A 313 0.73 15.05 -2.09
N GLY A 314 1.42 14.43 -3.05
CA GLY A 314 2.52 15.07 -3.79
C GLY A 314 2.03 16.30 -4.57
N ARG A 315 0.94 16.16 -5.33
CA ARG A 315 0.32 17.27 -6.06
C ARG A 315 -0.16 18.38 -5.11
N LEU A 316 -0.88 18.01 -4.05
CA LEU A 316 -1.41 19.00 -3.08
C LEU A 316 -0.29 19.69 -2.28
N LEU A 317 0.83 19.02 -2.04
CA LEU A 317 1.99 19.67 -1.41
C LEU A 317 2.61 20.71 -2.35
N ALA A 318 2.68 20.42 -3.65
CA ALA A 318 3.11 21.40 -4.64
C ALA A 318 2.15 22.60 -4.70
N ASP A 319 0.83 22.37 -4.67
CA ASP A 319 -0.16 23.46 -4.59
C ASP A 319 0.03 24.32 -3.33
N LEU A 320 0.30 23.70 -2.18
CA LEU A 320 0.62 24.41 -0.93
C LEU A 320 1.88 25.27 -1.07
N MET A 321 2.94 24.74 -1.68
CA MET A 321 4.21 25.46 -1.90
C MET A 321 4.08 26.63 -2.89
N ASP A 322 3.14 26.54 -3.82
CA ASP A 322 2.79 27.58 -4.79
C ASP A 322 1.76 28.59 -4.25
N GLY A 323 1.26 28.39 -3.02
CA GLY A 323 0.23 29.25 -2.42
C GLY A 323 -1.13 29.15 -3.11
N ARG A 324 -1.39 28.06 -3.83
CA ARG A 324 -2.70 27.80 -4.44
C ARG A 324 -3.66 27.25 -3.40
N ASP A 325 -4.95 27.56 -3.58
CA ASP A 325 -6.02 26.99 -2.78
C ASP A 325 -6.92 26.08 -3.63
N SER A 326 -7.42 25.02 -3.01
CA SER A 326 -8.40 24.10 -3.60
C SER A 326 -9.19 23.39 -2.52
N GLU A 327 -10.40 22.92 -2.85
CA GLU A 327 -11.19 22.08 -1.93
C GLU A 327 -10.38 20.87 -1.46
N LEU A 328 -9.65 20.20 -2.35
CA LEU A 328 -8.83 19.03 -2.01
C LEU A 328 -7.69 19.38 -1.07
N LEU A 329 -7.02 20.53 -1.25
CA LEU A 329 -5.98 20.98 -0.32
C LEU A 329 -6.58 21.30 1.06
N SER A 330 -7.71 21.99 1.10
CA SER A 330 -8.45 22.25 2.34
C SER A 330 -8.84 20.96 3.07
N LEU A 331 -9.31 19.93 2.34
CA LEU A 331 -9.61 18.62 2.91
C LEU A 331 -8.36 17.91 3.47
N GLN A 332 -7.23 17.99 2.76
CA GLN A 332 -5.95 17.41 3.18
C GLN A 332 -5.39 18.10 4.43
N LEU A 333 -5.42 19.43 4.48
CA LEU A 333 -5.00 20.24 5.64
C LEU A 333 -5.95 20.05 6.83
N GLY A 334 -7.22 19.73 6.59
CA GLY A 334 -8.20 19.39 7.62
C GLY A 334 -8.01 17.99 8.26
N ILE A 335 -7.04 17.19 7.81
CA ILE A 335 -6.70 15.93 8.47
C ILE A 335 -5.85 16.25 9.71
N PRO A 336 -6.25 15.81 10.92
CA PRO A 336 -5.44 16.03 12.12
C PRO A 336 -4.02 15.50 11.95
N GLY A 337 -3.03 16.21 12.48
CA GLY A 337 -1.64 15.73 12.47
C GLY A 337 -1.47 14.40 13.22
N ALA A 338 -0.47 13.61 12.82
CA ALA A 338 -0.16 12.35 13.48
C ALA A 338 0.15 12.54 14.98
N SER A 339 -0.56 11.84 15.87
CA SER A 339 -0.34 11.94 17.32
C SER A 339 1.00 11.31 17.75
N ARG A 340 1.55 11.76 18.88
CA ARG A 340 2.68 11.07 19.51
C ARG A 340 2.25 9.66 19.95
N LEU A 341 3.12 8.70 19.72
CA LEU A 341 2.95 7.33 20.20
C LEU A 341 3.08 7.28 21.73
N PRO A 342 2.40 6.33 22.39
CA PRO A 342 2.64 6.06 23.80
C PRO A 342 4.12 5.78 24.09
N PRO A 343 4.63 6.12 25.28
CA PRO A 343 5.99 5.76 25.66
C PRO A 343 6.14 4.24 25.80
N ARG A 344 7.36 3.75 25.67
CA ARG A 344 7.68 2.35 26.00
C ARG A 344 7.65 2.17 27.53
N PRO A 345 7.16 1.02 28.04
CA PRO A 345 6.82 -0.21 27.32
C PRO A 345 5.36 -0.30 26.81
N PHE A 346 4.50 0.68 27.05
CA PHE A 346 3.07 0.61 26.69
C PHE A 346 2.83 0.46 25.19
N LEU A 347 3.66 1.11 24.37
CA LEU A 347 3.64 0.94 22.92
C LEU A 347 3.89 -0.52 22.52
N ASP A 348 4.92 -1.15 23.10
CA ASP A 348 5.32 -2.52 22.76
C ASP A 348 4.23 -3.52 23.15
N LEU A 349 3.62 -3.34 24.32
CA LEU A 349 2.46 -4.13 24.77
C LEU A 349 1.25 -3.95 23.84
N GLY A 350 0.93 -2.72 23.45
CA GLY A 350 -0.17 -2.41 22.54
C GLY A 350 0.01 -3.04 21.16
N ILE A 351 1.23 -2.98 20.61
CA ILE A 351 1.58 -3.63 19.34
C ILE A 351 1.41 -5.15 19.45
N ALA A 352 1.93 -5.76 20.53
CA ALA A 352 1.82 -7.21 20.74
C ALA A 352 0.36 -7.66 20.86
N ALA A 353 -0.45 -6.96 21.66
CA ALA A 353 -1.86 -7.24 21.85
C ALA A 353 -2.65 -7.11 20.54
N ARG A 354 -2.45 -6.00 19.80
CA ARG A 354 -3.14 -5.78 18.53
C ARG A 354 -2.74 -6.82 17.48
N ARG A 355 -1.46 -7.18 17.39
CA ARG A 355 -1.00 -8.26 16.51
C ARG A 355 -1.69 -9.58 16.85
N GLY A 356 -1.76 -9.96 18.13
CA GLY A 356 -2.43 -11.19 18.57
C GLY A 356 -3.91 -11.22 18.18
N LEU A 357 -4.64 -10.13 18.40
CA LEU A 357 -6.05 -10.00 18.03
C LEU A 357 -6.26 -10.12 16.52
N LEU A 358 -5.41 -9.47 15.72
CA LEU A 358 -5.54 -9.48 14.26
C LEU A 358 -5.16 -10.83 13.65
N HIS A 359 -4.14 -11.51 14.20
CA HIS A 359 -3.83 -12.90 13.82
C HIS A 359 -5.00 -13.85 14.15
N PHE A 360 -5.63 -13.70 15.32
CA PHE A 360 -6.79 -14.50 15.68
C PHE A 360 -7.97 -14.26 14.74
N ALA A 361 -8.24 -13.00 14.36
CA ALA A 361 -9.29 -12.64 13.41
C ALA A 361 -9.02 -13.15 11.98
N ALA A 362 -7.75 -13.34 11.62
CA ALA A 362 -7.32 -13.86 10.32
C ALA A 362 -7.00 -15.37 10.33
N ARG A 363 -7.26 -16.11 11.43
CA ARG A 363 -6.85 -17.52 11.58
C ARG A 363 -7.39 -18.47 10.50
N SER A 364 -8.50 -18.11 9.88
CA SER A 364 -9.09 -18.88 8.77
C SER A 364 -8.35 -18.68 7.44
N GLU A 365 -7.45 -17.70 7.33
CA GLU A 365 -6.64 -17.42 6.13
C GLU A 365 -5.28 -18.15 6.14
N PHE A 366 -4.86 -18.69 7.30
CA PHE A 366 -3.50 -19.19 7.53
C PHE A 366 -3.35 -20.70 7.45
#